data_AF-A0A2D4FTB6-F1
#
_entry.id   AF-A0A2D4FTB6-F1
#
_cell.length_a   1.000
_cell.length_b   1.000
_cell.length_c   1.000
_cell.angle_alpha   90.00
_cell.angle_beta   90.00
_cell.angle_gamma   90.00
#
_symmetry.space_group_name_H-M   'P 1'
#
loop_
_entity.id
_entity.type
_entity.pdbx_description
1 polymer ?
#
loop_
_entity_poly.entity_id
_entity_poly.type
_entity_poly.pdbx_seq_one_letter_code
_entity_poly.pdbx_strand_id
1 'polypeptide(L)'
;LQDCHSNSLDTEDSGYGEDTEDGLDRDHNIQEIQSVVRIKHPMASYKNKNLKLPKNYSPVYNLKGRWEEWADEHATVQKLNPFSEEFDYELAMATRLHKGDEGYGHPKEGTKTAERAKRAEGHIHREMRDMCFIIRTMAQLRRDGKIQVTFGDLFDRYVHISDKVVGILLRARKHGMLDFEGEM
;
A
#
# COMPACT_ATOMS: atom_id res chain seq x y z
N LEU A 1 21.25 -29.25 14.60
CA LEU A 1 20.73 -29.08 13.23
C LEU A 1 19.35 -28.47 13.40
N GLN A 2 19.28 -27.16 13.29
CA GLN A 2 18.11 -26.37 13.66
C GLN A 2 17.48 -25.87 12.36
N ASP A 3 16.23 -26.28 12.13
CA ASP A 3 15.48 -26.00 10.91
C ASP A 3 15.15 -24.51 10.82
N CYS A 4 15.73 -23.84 9.83
CA CYS A 4 15.41 -22.46 9.48
C CYS A 4 14.12 -22.43 8.68
N HIS A 5 12.99 -22.28 9.37
CA HIS A 5 11.67 -22.08 8.77
C HIS A 5 11.61 -20.68 8.15
N SER A 6 11.79 -20.59 6.83
CA SER A 6 11.63 -19.35 6.06
C SER A 6 10.14 -19.05 5.84
N ASN A 7 9.51 -18.41 6.83
CA ASN A 7 8.23 -17.73 6.62
C ASN A 7 8.54 -16.28 6.24
N SER A 8 8.65 -16.01 4.93
CA SER A 8 8.47 -14.66 4.41
C SER A 8 7.02 -14.28 4.69
N LEU A 9 6.80 -13.59 5.81
CA LEU A 9 5.52 -12.99 6.12
C LEU A 9 5.28 -11.90 5.08
N ASP A 10 4.57 -12.24 4.01
CA ASP A 10 3.79 -11.26 3.27
C ASP A 10 2.80 -10.67 4.27
N THR A 11 3.09 -9.47 4.77
CA THR A 11 2.07 -8.65 5.39
C THR A 11 1.15 -8.23 4.26
N GLU A 12 0.14 -9.07 4.01
CA GLU A 12 -1.13 -8.67 3.43
C GLU A 12 -1.61 -7.49 4.30
N ASP A 13 -1.33 -6.27 3.87
CA ASP A 13 -1.75 -5.05 4.57
C ASP A 13 -3.25 -4.91 4.36
N SER A 14 -4.02 -5.58 5.23
CA SER A 14 -5.46 -5.41 5.34
C SER A 14 -5.75 -4.06 5.97
N GLY A 15 -5.56 -2.99 5.19
CA GLY A 15 -5.72 -1.62 5.65
C GLY A 15 -6.16 -0.74 4.49
N TYR A 16 -7.48 -0.48 4.46
CA TYR A 16 -8.19 0.36 3.50
C TYR A 16 -8.50 -0.34 2.16
N GLY A 17 -9.61 -1.08 2.19
CA GLY A 17 -10.29 -1.57 1.00
C GLY A 17 -10.52 -0.43 0.02
N GLU A 18 -10.10 -0.67 -1.21
CA GLU A 18 -10.51 0.16 -2.34
C GLU A 18 -11.95 -0.23 -2.66
N ASP A 19 -12.91 0.45 -2.03
CA ASP A 19 -14.33 0.35 -2.40
C ASP A 19 -14.49 1.01 -3.78
N THR A 20 -14.19 0.25 -4.83
CA THR A 20 -14.71 0.49 -6.17
C THR A 20 -16.15 -0.01 -6.19
N GLU A 21 -17.05 0.76 -5.59
CA GLU A 21 -18.49 0.56 -5.71
C GLU A 21 -19.02 1.36 -6.91
N ASP A 22 -18.98 0.72 -8.07
CA ASP A 22 -19.82 1.06 -9.22
C ASP A 22 -20.74 -0.13 -9.50
N GLY A 23 -22.03 0.07 -9.20
CA GLY A 23 -23.24 -0.63 -9.66
C GLY A 23 -23.22 -2.16 -9.87
N LEU A 24 -24.02 -2.88 -9.07
CA LEU A 24 -25.39 -3.27 -9.45
C LEU A 24 -26.00 -4.26 -8.43
N ASP A 25 -27.16 -3.88 -7.90
CA ASP A 25 -28.02 -4.64 -7.01
C ASP A 25 -28.42 -6.03 -7.55
N ARG A 26 -28.32 -7.06 -6.70
CA ARG A 26 -29.34 -8.12 -6.64
C ARG A 26 -29.36 -8.81 -5.28
N ASP A 27 -30.33 -8.43 -4.47
CA ASP A 27 -30.80 -9.22 -3.32
C ASP A 27 -31.17 -10.65 -3.74
N HIS A 28 -30.84 -11.65 -2.89
CA HIS A 28 -31.79 -12.55 -2.22
C HIS A 28 -31.08 -13.72 -1.51
N ASN A 29 -31.20 -13.70 -0.18
CA ASN A 29 -31.61 -14.80 0.72
C ASN A 29 -30.76 -16.10 0.87
N ILE A 30 -30.34 -16.25 2.12
CA ILE A 30 -29.86 -17.39 2.92
C ILE A 30 -30.42 -18.77 2.52
N GLN A 31 -29.54 -19.76 2.30
CA GLN A 31 -29.72 -21.09 2.88
C GLN A 31 -28.42 -21.91 2.98
N GLU A 32 -28.14 -22.29 4.21
CA GLU A 32 -27.18 -23.27 4.70
C GLU A 32 -27.35 -24.63 4.00
N ILE A 33 -26.31 -25.12 3.32
CA ILE A 33 -26.17 -26.55 2.98
C ILE A 33 -24.70 -26.95 3.17
N GLN A 34 -24.43 -27.61 4.29
CA GLN A 34 -23.27 -28.48 4.45
C GLN A 34 -23.24 -29.50 3.31
N SER A 35 -22.20 -29.50 2.49
CA SER A 35 -21.87 -30.66 1.67
C SER A 35 -20.36 -30.92 1.70
N VAL A 36 -20.04 -32.13 2.16
CA VAL A 36 -18.70 -32.69 2.27
C VAL A 36 -18.04 -32.70 0.88
N VAL A 37 -17.03 -31.87 0.67
CA VAL A 37 -16.27 -31.83 -0.59
C VAL A 37 -15.33 -33.04 -0.64
N ARG A 38 -15.83 -34.09 -1.30
CA ARG A 38 -15.04 -35.23 -1.77
C ARG A 38 -14.04 -34.73 -2.83
N ILE A 39 -12.77 -34.65 -2.46
CA ILE A 39 -11.67 -34.34 -3.38
C ILE A 39 -11.62 -35.45 -4.45
N LYS A 40 -12.09 -35.15 -5.67
CA LYS A 40 -11.86 -36.00 -6.84
C LYS A 40 -10.48 -35.64 -7.40
N HIS A 41 -9.49 -36.50 -7.20
CA HIS A 41 -8.25 -36.44 -7.98
C HIS A 41 -8.56 -36.81 -9.43
N PRO A 42 -8.29 -35.95 -10.43
CA PRO A 42 -8.32 -36.38 -11.82
C PRO A 42 -7.13 -37.31 -12.08
N MET A 43 -7.42 -38.61 -12.30
CA MET A 43 -6.45 -39.57 -12.82
C MET A 43 -6.12 -39.19 -14.27
N ALA A 44 -5.11 -38.35 -14.45
CA ALA A 44 -4.54 -38.09 -15.76
C ALA A 44 -3.79 -39.34 -16.24
N SER A 45 -4.30 -39.95 -17.31
CA SER A 45 -3.68 -41.06 -18.02
C SER A 45 -2.34 -40.59 -18.63
N TYR A 46 -1.22 -40.98 -18.01
CA TYR A 46 0.12 -40.70 -18.52
C TYR A 46 0.42 -41.57 -19.75
N LYS A 47 0.10 -41.07 -20.94
CA LYS A 47 0.77 -41.52 -22.17
C LYS A 47 2.18 -40.91 -22.18
N ASN A 48 3.18 -41.73 -21.85
CA ASN A 48 4.60 -41.40 -21.92
C ASN A 48 5.00 -41.04 -23.35
N LYS A 49 5.00 -39.76 -23.65
CA LYS A 49 5.75 -39.18 -24.76
C LYS A 49 6.99 -38.55 -24.16
N ASN A 50 8.14 -39.22 -24.33
CA ASN A 50 9.47 -38.68 -24.05
C ASN A 50 9.75 -37.51 -25.00
N LEU A 51 9.10 -36.38 -24.76
CA LEU A 51 9.50 -35.10 -25.32
C LEU A 51 10.63 -34.62 -24.42
N LYS A 52 11.87 -34.76 -24.91
CA LYS A 52 13.02 -34.06 -24.33
C LYS A 52 12.75 -32.56 -24.48
N LEU A 53 12.11 -31.97 -23.47
CA LEU A 53 12.02 -30.53 -23.34
C LEU A 53 13.46 -29.98 -23.27
N PRO A 54 13.77 -28.88 -23.96
CA PRO A 54 15.08 -28.27 -23.88
C PRO A 54 15.41 -28.01 -22.41
N LYS A 55 16.63 -28.36 -22.02
CA LYS A 55 17.16 -28.42 -20.64
C LYS A 55 17.15 -27.08 -19.88
N ASN A 56 16.49 -26.06 -20.41
CA ASN A 56 16.68 -24.65 -20.06
C ASN A 56 15.48 -24.04 -19.33
N TYR A 57 14.42 -24.80 -19.03
CA TYR A 57 13.28 -24.32 -18.27
C TYR A 57 12.77 -25.39 -17.30
N SER A 58 13.59 -25.75 -16.31
CA SER A 58 13.09 -26.45 -15.12
C SER A 58 12.54 -25.41 -14.15
N PRO A 59 11.28 -25.52 -13.68
CA PRO A 59 10.73 -24.62 -12.67
C PRO A 59 11.61 -24.45 -11.43
N VAL A 60 12.34 -25.51 -11.05
CA VAL A 60 13.29 -25.51 -9.93
C VAL A 60 14.56 -24.72 -10.26
N TYR A 61 15.04 -24.79 -11.50
CA TYR A 61 16.23 -24.04 -11.93
C TYR A 61 15.96 -22.53 -11.93
N ASN A 62 14.77 -22.12 -12.36
CA ASN A 62 14.34 -20.71 -12.30
C ASN A 62 14.20 -20.22 -10.86
N LEU A 63 13.75 -21.07 -9.94
CA LEU A 63 13.67 -20.71 -8.52
C LEU A 63 15.07 -20.59 -7.88
N LYS A 64 15.98 -21.52 -8.18
CA LYS A 64 17.36 -21.47 -7.70
C LYS A 64 18.04 -20.16 -8.10
N GLY A 65 17.96 -19.79 -9.38
CA GLY A 65 18.56 -18.56 -9.88
C GLY A 65 18.02 -17.30 -9.19
N ARG A 66 16.69 -17.20 -9.05
CA ARG A 66 16.05 -16.06 -8.34
C ARG A 66 16.42 -16.02 -6.86
N TRP A 67 16.59 -17.17 -6.23
CA TRP A 67 16.97 -17.24 -4.83
C TRP A 67 18.44 -16.88 -4.62
N GLU A 68 19.32 -17.30 -5.53
CA GLU A 68 20.72 -16.88 -5.56
C GLU A 68 20.84 -15.36 -5.77
N GLU A 69 20.12 -14.80 -6.75
CA GLU A 69 20.05 -13.34 -6.98
C GLU A 69 19.55 -12.58 -5.74
N TRP A 70 18.46 -13.05 -5.12
CA TRP A 70 17.94 -12.46 -3.89
C TRP A 70 18.94 -12.54 -2.74
N ALA A 71 19.66 -13.65 -2.59
CA ALA A 71 20.66 -13.82 -1.54
C ALA A 71 21.84 -12.86 -1.74
N ASP A 72 22.30 -12.70 -2.97
CA ASP A 72 23.37 -11.77 -3.32
C ASP A 72 22.93 -10.31 -3.06
N GLU A 73 21.73 -9.92 -3.52
CA GLU A 73 21.15 -8.61 -3.22
C GLU A 73 21.05 -8.38 -1.71
N HIS A 74 20.56 -9.36 -0.96
CA HIS A 74 20.43 -9.26 0.49
C HIS A 74 21.79 -9.07 1.16
N ALA A 75 22.80 -9.83 0.77
CA ALA A 75 24.16 -9.68 1.27
C ALA A 75 24.70 -8.26 1.00
N THR A 76 24.46 -7.69 -0.18
CA THR A 76 24.87 -6.30 -0.47
C THR A 76 24.15 -5.27 0.40
N VAL A 77 22.86 -5.47 0.67
CA VAL A 77 22.08 -4.57 1.54
C VAL A 77 22.54 -4.67 3.00
N GLN A 78 22.87 -5.87 3.48
CA GLN A 78 23.36 -6.09 4.83
C GLN A 78 24.68 -5.36 5.09
N LYS A 79 25.58 -5.29 4.10
CA LYS A 79 26.81 -4.49 4.19
C LYS A 79 26.55 -3.00 4.44
N LEU A 80 25.41 -2.48 4.03
CA LEU A 80 25.04 -1.07 4.25
C LEU A 80 24.31 -0.84 5.58
N ASN A 81 23.88 -1.91 6.27
CA ASN A 81 23.07 -1.83 7.47
C ASN A 81 23.96 -1.79 8.73
N PRO A 82 23.95 -0.70 9.52
CA PRO A 82 24.79 -0.58 10.72
C PRO A 82 24.46 -1.58 11.84
N PHE A 83 23.33 -2.30 11.73
CA PHE A 83 22.92 -3.34 12.67
C PHE A 83 23.26 -4.76 12.19
N SER A 84 23.96 -4.91 11.06
CA SER A 84 24.39 -6.19 10.53
C SER A 84 25.80 -6.55 11.00
N GLU A 85 26.09 -7.85 11.12
CA GLU A 85 27.45 -8.33 11.38
C GLU A 85 28.38 -8.09 10.19
N GLU A 86 27.84 -8.11 8.97
CA GLU A 86 28.58 -7.89 7.71
C GLU A 86 28.71 -6.40 7.34
N PHE A 87 28.43 -5.49 8.28
CA PHE A 87 28.43 -4.05 8.02
C PHE A 87 29.80 -3.52 7.57
N ASP A 88 29.83 -2.88 6.41
CA ASP A 88 30.99 -2.21 5.84
C ASP A 88 30.82 -0.69 5.98
N TYR A 89 31.57 -0.11 6.92
CA TYR A 89 31.51 1.31 7.22
C TYR A 89 31.90 2.18 6.02
N GLU A 90 32.96 1.84 5.30
CA GLU A 90 33.47 2.67 4.20
C GLU A 90 32.47 2.67 3.04
N LEU A 91 31.94 1.50 2.68
CA LEU A 91 30.94 1.36 1.63
C LEU A 91 29.63 2.08 1.99
N ALA A 92 29.18 1.99 3.23
CA ALA A 92 27.97 2.66 3.70
C ALA A 92 28.10 4.19 3.67
N MET A 93 29.26 4.72 4.09
CA MET A 93 29.50 6.17 4.06
C MET A 93 29.63 6.71 2.64
N ALA A 94 30.17 5.93 1.70
CA ALA A 94 30.27 6.31 0.29
C ALA A 94 28.92 6.24 -0.45
N THR A 95 28.03 5.31 -0.07
CA THR A 95 26.77 5.06 -0.78
C THR A 95 25.59 5.89 -0.24
N ARG A 96 25.65 6.34 1.01
CA ARG A 96 24.53 7.10 1.62
C ARG A 96 24.31 8.43 0.90
N LEU A 97 23.05 8.80 0.75
CA LEU A 97 22.65 10.13 0.28
C LEU A 97 22.85 11.15 1.40
N HIS A 98 23.26 12.36 1.05
CA HIS A 98 23.37 13.50 1.94
C HIS A 98 22.20 14.47 1.75
N LYS A 99 21.98 15.33 2.76
CA LYS A 99 20.95 16.36 2.67
C LYS A 99 21.23 17.29 1.48
N GLY A 100 20.32 17.30 0.51
CA GLY A 100 20.44 18.07 -0.72
C GLY A 100 20.60 17.19 -1.96
N ASP A 101 20.99 15.93 -1.79
CA ASP A 101 21.07 14.96 -2.88
C ASP A 101 19.66 14.54 -3.33
N GLU A 102 19.54 14.20 -4.61
CA GLU A 102 18.29 13.67 -5.16
C GLU A 102 17.90 12.36 -4.48
N GLY A 103 16.63 12.24 -4.08
CA GLY A 103 16.14 11.07 -3.36
C GLY A 103 16.48 11.02 -1.87
N TYR A 104 17.23 11.99 -1.33
CA TYR A 104 17.45 12.06 0.12
C TYR A 104 16.11 12.23 0.86
N GLY A 105 15.90 11.43 1.90
CA GLY A 105 14.64 11.43 2.66
C GLY A 105 13.46 10.75 1.98
N HIS A 106 13.68 10.10 0.82
CA HIS A 106 12.63 9.38 0.09
C HIS A 106 12.99 7.89 -0.02
N PRO A 107 11.99 6.99 -0.02
CA PRO A 107 12.22 5.58 -0.33
C PRO A 107 12.83 5.42 -1.73
N LYS A 108 13.65 4.38 -1.93
CA LYS A 108 14.14 4.05 -3.27
C LYS A 108 12.96 3.77 -4.21
N GLU A 109 13.00 4.38 -5.39
CA GLU A 109 11.98 4.18 -6.41
C GLU A 109 11.85 2.71 -6.81
N GLY A 110 10.62 2.28 -7.12
CA GLY A 110 10.30 0.89 -7.47
C GLY A 110 10.24 -0.08 -6.29
N THR A 111 10.55 0.35 -5.06
CA THR A 111 10.37 -0.50 -3.86
C THR A 111 8.91 -0.54 -3.40
N LYS A 112 8.52 -1.61 -2.69
CA LYS A 112 7.19 -1.70 -2.03
C LYS A 112 6.94 -0.51 -1.08
N THR A 113 7.99 0.02 -0.45
CA THR A 113 7.88 1.20 0.43
C THR A 113 7.54 2.47 -0.37
N ALA A 114 8.15 2.68 -1.54
CA ALA A 114 7.77 3.77 -2.44
C ALA A 114 6.31 3.64 -2.91
N GLU A 115 5.87 2.43 -3.25
CA GLU A 115 4.48 2.18 -3.64
C GLU A 115 3.50 2.49 -2.50
N ARG A 116 3.79 2.07 -1.27
CA ARG A 116 2.98 2.42 -0.09
C ARG A 116 2.93 3.91 0.15
N ALA A 117 4.07 4.61 0.02
CA ALA A 117 4.12 6.06 0.18
C ALA A 117 3.22 6.76 -0.85
N LYS A 118 3.27 6.34 -2.12
CA LYS A 118 2.42 6.87 -3.20
C LYS A 118 0.92 6.59 -2.96
N ARG A 119 0.59 5.37 -2.51
CA ARG A 119 -0.80 5.00 -2.16
C ARG A 119 -1.31 5.87 -1.00
N ALA A 120 -0.52 6.03 0.05
CA ALA A 120 -0.86 6.88 1.19
C ALA A 120 -1.05 8.35 0.78
N GLU A 121 -0.16 8.88 -0.06
CA GLU A 121 -0.30 10.23 -0.62
C GLU A 121 -1.61 10.40 -1.39
N GLY A 122 -1.93 9.45 -2.28
CA GLY A 122 -3.16 9.47 -3.06
C GLY A 122 -4.42 9.37 -2.19
N HIS A 123 -4.40 8.52 -1.17
CA HIS A 123 -5.48 8.38 -0.19
C HIS A 123 -5.76 9.71 0.52
N ILE A 124 -4.71 10.33 1.04
CA ILE A 124 -4.81 11.61 1.74
C ILE A 124 -5.29 12.74 0.80
N HIS A 125 -4.86 12.74 -0.46
CA HIS A 125 -5.33 13.70 -1.45
C HIS A 125 -6.81 13.52 -1.80
N ARG A 126 -7.31 12.28 -1.77
CA ARG A 126 -8.75 11.98 -1.87
C ARG A 126 -9.51 12.55 -0.68
N GLU A 127 -9.06 12.29 0.55
CA GLU A 127 -9.71 12.82 1.76
C GLU A 127 -9.81 14.36 1.75
N MET A 128 -8.77 15.05 1.26
CA MET A 128 -8.83 16.52 1.10
C MET A 128 -9.89 16.97 0.09
N ARG A 129 -10.03 16.26 -1.04
CA ARG A 129 -11.06 16.57 -2.05
C ARG A 129 -12.46 16.32 -1.50
N ASP A 130 -12.65 15.20 -0.81
CA ASP A 130 -13.93 14.86 -0.19
C ASP A 130 -14.30 15.89 0.88
N MET A 131 -13.32 16.39 1.64
CA MET A 131 -13.54 17.47 2.59
C MET A 131 -14.06 18.75 1.92
N CYS A 132 -13.43 19.19 0.83
CA CYS A 132 -13.92 20.33 0.06
C CYS A 132 -15.32 20.08 -0.51
N PHE A 133 -15.63 18.86 -0.93
CA PHE A 133 -16.96 18.50 -1.40
C PHE A 133 -18.01 18.60 -0.27
N ILE A 134 -17.73 18.03 0.90
CA ILE A 134 -18.62 18.10 2.07
C ILE A 134 -18.89 19.57 2.44
N ILE A 135 -17.84 20.40 2.53
CA ILE A 135 -17.97 21.83 2.79
C ILE A 135 -18.89 22.51 1.76
N ARG A 136 -18.73 22.21 0.47
CA ARG A 136 -19.59 22.77 -0.59
C ARG A 136 -21.06 22.36 -0.45
N THR A 137 -21.33 21.14 0.00
CA THR A 137 -22.71 20.65 0.22
C THR A 137 -23.34 21.21 1.50
N MET A 138 -22.53 21.62 2.47
CA MET A 138 -22.96 22.20 3.74
C MET A 138 -23.19 23.70 3.66
N ALA A 139 -22.31 24.39 2.94
CA ALA A 139 -22.23 25.83 2.98
C ALA A 139 -23.46 26.49 2.37
N GLN A 140 -24.02 27.45 3.09
CA GLN A 140 -24.89 28.44 2.49
C GLN A 140 -24.03 29.41 1.66
N LEU A 141 -24.44 29.70 0.43
CA LEU A 141 -23.76 30.72 -0.37
C LEU A 141 -23.86 32.06 0.36
N ARG A 142 -22.73 32.62 0.78
CA ARG A 142 -22.71 33.93 1.42
C ARG A 142 -22.95 35.02 0.36
N ARG A 143 -23.41 36.19 0.79
CA ARG A 143 -23.70 37.36 -0.08
C ARG A 143 -22.52 37.81 -0.94
N ASP A 144 -21.30 37.41 -0.57
CA ASP A 144 -20.04 37.67 -1.28
C ASP A 144 -19.67 36.58 -2.30
N GLY A 145 -20.52 35.57 -2.49
CA GLY A 145 -20.28 34.44 -3.40
C GLY A 145 -19.26 33.42 -2.88
N LYS A 146 -18.75 33.59 -1.64
CA LYS A 146 -17.82 32.63 -1.04
C LYS A 146 -18.57 31.53 -0.30
N ILE A 147 -18.00 30.33 -0.37
CA ILE A 147 -18.48 29.12 0.32
C ILE A 147 -17.74 29.05 1.65
N GLN A 148 -18.47 29.14 2.75
CA GLN A 148 -17.91 29.05 4.11
C GLN A 148 -18.80 28.22 5.01
N VAL A 149 -18.18 27.54 5.97
CA VAL A 149 -18.85 26.78 7.04
C VAL A 149 -18.18 27.11 8.37
N THR A 150 -18.90 27.00 9.47
CA THR A 150 -18.26 27.06 10.79
C THR A 150 -17.59 25.72 11.08
N PHE A 151 -16.53 25.75 11.89
CA PHE A 151 -15.84 24.52 12.31
C PHE A 151 -16.78 23.59 13.08
N GLY A 152 -17.62 24.13 13.97
CA GLY A 152 -18.58 23.34 14.75
C GLY A 152 -19.55 22.56 13.87
N ASP A 153 -20.19 23.22 12.90
CA ASP A 153 -21.12 22.55 11.98
C ASP A 153 -20.40 21.45 11.17
N LEU A 154 -19.21 21.77 10.66
CA LEU A 154 -18.39 20.84 9.90
C LEU A 154 -18.00 19.62 10.75
N PHE A 155 -17.56 19.85 11.98
CA PHE A 155 -17.16 18.81 12.92
C PHE A 155 -18.32 17.87 13.25
N ASP A 156 -19.50 18.41 13.57
CA ASP A 156 -20.67 17.62 13.93
C ASP A 156 -21.14 16.70 12.79
N ARG A 157 -21.02 17.16 11.54
CA ARG A 157 -21.27 16.30 10.38
C ARG A 157 -20.15 15.28 10.17
N TYR A 158 -18.90 15.70 10.28
CA TYR A 158 -17.75 14.88 9.91
C TYR A 158 -17.38 13.81 10.93
N VAL A 159 -17.73 13.98 12.21
CA VAL A 159 -17.49 12.97 13.26
C VAL A 159 -18.15 11.61 12.96
N HIS A 160 -19.26 11.63 12.21
CA HIS A 160 -19.94 10.42 11.75
C HIS A 160 -19.26 9.78 10.52
N ILE A 161 -18.32 10.48 9.89
CA ILE A 161 -17.60 10.05 8.69
C ILE A 161 -16.19 9.58 9.08
N SER A 162 -15.43 10.38 9.83
CA SER A 162 -14.03 10.11 10.17
C SER A 162 -13.56 10.98 11.34
N ASP A 163 -12.68 10.43 12.17
CA ASP A 163 -12.08 11.10 13.34
C ASP A 163 -10.88 12.00 12.97
N LYS A 164 -10.56 12.14 11.67
CA LYS A 164 -9.36 12.83 11.16
C LYS A 164 -9.59 14.26 10.68
N VAL A 165 -10.74 14.88 10.97
CA VAL A 165 -11.17 16.16 10.37
C VAL A 165 -10.10 17.26 10.47
N VAL A 166 -9.51 17.47 11.66
CA VAL A 166 -8.50 18.51 11.88
C VAL A 166 -7.25 18.26 11.05
N GLY A 167 -6.78 17.01 10.98
CA GLY A 167 -5.61 16.64 10.18
C GLY A 167 -5.83 16.86 8.69
N ILE A 168 -7.04 16.56 8.19
CA ILE A 168 -7.41 16.78 6.80
C ILE A 168 -7.52 18.28 6.49
N LEU A 169 -8.12 19.07 7.38
CA LEU A 169 -8.21 20.53 7.23
C LEU A 169 -6.83 21.20 7.16
N LEU A 170 -5.93 20.85 8.09
CA LEU A 170 -4.56 21.37 8.10
C LEU A 170 -3.82 21.05 6.81
N ARG A 171 -4.03 19.86 6.26
CA ARG A 171 -3.40 19.46 5.01
C ARG A 171 -4.03 20.16 3.81
N ALA A 172 -5.36 20.26 3.75
CA ALA A 172 -6.06 21.01 2.71
C ALA A 172 -5.60 22.48 2.68
N ARG A 173 -5.37 23.09 3.86
CA ARG A 173 -4.76 24.42 3.98
C ARG A 173 -3.34 24.47 3.42
N LYS A 174 -2.49 23.50 3.75
CA LYS A 174 -1.11 23.39 3.21
C LYS A 174 -1.10 23.31 1.68
N HIS A 175 -2.11 22.69 1.07
CA HIS A 175 -2.27 22.59 -0.38
C HIS A 175 -3.10 23.74 -1.00
N GLY A 176 -3.49 24.76 -0.23
CA GLY A 176 -4.22 25.94 -0.72
C GLY A 176 -5.67 25.66 -1.15
N MET A 177 -6.27 24.56 -0.69
CA MET A 177 -7.65 24.17 -1.04
C MET A 177 -8.69 24.83 -0.13
N LEU A 178 -8.30 25.16 1.11
CA LEU A 178 -9.12 25.79 2.15
C LEU A 178 -8.29 26.84 2.87
N ASP A 179 -8.97 27.78 3.51
CA ASP A 179 -8.36 28.80 4.36
C ASP A 179 -9.21 29.04 5.61
N PHE A 180 -8.54 29.27 6.74
CA PHE A 180 -9.16 29.56 8.03
C PHE A 180 -8.15 30.24 8.97
N GLU A 181 -8.66 31.09 9.85
CA GLU A 181 -7.85 31.83 10.83
C GLU A 181 -7.48 30.93 12.01
N GLY A 182 -6.26 31.13 12.56
CA GLY A 182 -5.78 30.40 13.73
C GLY A 182 -4.91 29.17 13.40
N GLU A 183 -4.40 28.53 14.45
CA GLU A 183 -3.61 27.30 14.31
C GLU A 183 -4.51 26.09 14.02
N MET A 184 -5.76 26.10 14.54
CA MET A 184 -6.82 25.11 14.34
C MET A 184 -8.17 25.78 14.16
#